data_AF-A0A5J9V5R8-F1
#
_entry.id   AF-A0A5J9V5R8-F1
#
_cell.length_a   1.000
_cell.length_b   1.000
_cell.length_c   1.000
_cell.angle_alpha   90.00
_cell.angle_beta   90.00
_cell.angle_gamma   90.00
#
_symmetry.space_group_name_H-M   'P 1'
#
loop_
_entity.id
_entity.type
_entity.pdbx_description
1 polymer ?
#
loop_
_entity_poly.entity_id
_entity_poly.type
_entity_poly.pdbx_seq_one_letter_code
_entity_poly.pdbx_strand_id
1 'polypeptide(L)'
;MAAPPSPANPVTRPAAYPTMADIMAASRAQGLRVSLGTVGPFFRVTATRGEGEDVVELGRAEGVVRPWPGGAVLHLDSMRMTRATLGVSDRPLFGLGIFLGAVAVRHGYDSGCARAELLAINDTPLYHEKLVRFYTRMGFKAVHEVDGSSMADLAHMLVWGGRGTRMDANIEDLLIKWGKRFRSQE
;
A
#
# COMPACT_ATOMS: atom_id res chain seq x y z
N MET A 1 18.08 30.70 48.06
CA MET A 1 17.61 29.36 47.69
C MET A 1 16.90 29.48 46.34
N ALA A 2 17.57 29.09 45.25
CA ALA A 2 16.97 29.05 43.92
C ALA A 2 16.23 27.72 43.74
N ALA A 3 15.01 27.77 43.22
CA ALA A 3 14.19 26.58 42.92
C ALA A 3 14.86 25.72 41.83
N PRO A 4 14.72 24.38 41.87
CA PRO A 4 15.24 23.52 40.82
C PRO A 4 14.47 23.73 39.51
N PRO A 5 15.14 23.64 38.35
CA PRO A 5 14.45 23.71 37.06
C PRO A 5 13.49 22.53 36.91
N SER A 6 12.27 22.85 36.49
CA SER A 6 11.20 21.90 36.16
C SER A 6 11.70 20.89 35.12
N PRO A 7 11.38 19.59 35.23
CA PRO A 7 11.80 18.61 34.24
C PRO A 7 11.16 18.95 32.89
N ALA A 8 12.01 19.16 31.89
CA ALA A 8 11.58 19.40 30.52
C ALA A 8 10.63 18.27 30.09
N ASN A 9 9.44 18.65 29.62
CA ASN A 9 8.52 17.72 28.97
C ASN A 9 9.28 16.91 27.91
N PRO A 10 9.14 15.57 27.86
CA PRO A 10 9.71 14.81 26.76
C PRO A 10 9.09 15.34 25.47
N VAL A 11 9.93 15.93 24.63
CA VAL A 11 9.58 16.33 23.27
C VAL A 11 9.00 15.10 22.60
N THR A 12 7.69 15.10 22.40
CA THR A 12 7.01 14.04 21.66
C THR A 12 7.58 14.07 20.26
N ARG A 13 8.49 13.13 19.94
CA ARG A 13 8.96 12.94 18.56
C ARG A 13 7.69 12.78 17.70
N PRO A 14 7.55 13.51 16.57
CA PRO A 14 6.47 13.21 15.65
C PRO A 14 6.55 11.72 15.33
N ALA A 15 5.43 11.00 15.43
CA ALA A 15 5.40 9.56 15.27
C ALA A 15 6.07 9.21 13.93
N ALA A 16 7.32 8.72 13.99
CA ALA A 16 8.08 8.46 12.79
C ALA A 16 7.33 7.44 11.95
N TYR A 17 7.02 7.78 10.70
CA TYR A 17 6.42 6.84 9.76
C TYR A 17 7.34 5.60 9.67
N PRO A 18 6.79 4.37 9.56
CA PRO A 18 7.62 3.18 9.43
C PRO A 18 8.56 3.35 8.23
N THR A 19 9.84 3.08 8.44
CA THR A 19 10.85 3.10 7.37
C THR A 19 10.67 1.87 6.47
N MET A 20 11.30 1.90 5.29
CA MET A 20 11.36 0.70 4.45
C MET A 20 12.01 -0.47 5.22
N ALA A 21 13.04 -0.20 6.04
CA ALA A 21 13.68 -1.23 6.85
C ALA A 21 12.71 -1.85 7.87
N ASP A 22 11.90 -1.04 8.56
CA ASP A 22 10.90 -1.52 9.52
C ASP A 22 9.87 -2.44 8.86
N ILE A 23 9.35 -2.03 7.69
CA ILE A 23 8.38 -2.82 6.94
C ILE A 23 8.99 -4.15 6.50
N MET A 24 10.23 -4.12 5.96
CA MET A 24 10.92 -5.31 5.49
C MET A 24 11.28 -6.26 6.64
N ALA A 25 11.67 -5.73 7.81
CA ALA A 25 11.93 -6.53 9.01
C ALA A 25 10.64 -7.19 9.52
N ALA A 26 9.55 -6.43 9.60
CA ALA A 26 8.25 -6.96 9.98
C ALA A 26 7.72 -8.01 8.99
N SER A 27 7.98 -7.86 7.68
CA SER A 27 7.68 -8.91 6.69
C SER A 27 8.45 -10.20 6.97
N ARG A 28 9.76 -10.10 7.21
CA ARG A 28 10.61 -11.28 7.50
C ARG A 28 10.19 -11.98 8.79
N ALA A 29 9.82 -11.23 9.83
CA ALA A 29 9.29 -11.78 11.08
C ALA A 29 7.97 -12.56 10.87
N GLN A 30 7.31 -12.39 9.73
CA GLN A 30 6.12 -13.14 9.34
C GLN A 30 6.42 -14.25 8.31
N GLY A 31 7.69 -14.58 8.09
CA GLY A 31 8.12 -15.57 7.10
C GLY A 31 7.92 -15.13 5.65
N LEU A 32 7.79 -13.82 5.41
CA LEU A 32 7.65 -13.24 4.09
C LEU A 32 8.95 -12.57 3.67
N ARG A 33 9.45 -12.90 2.49
CA ARG A 33 10.51 -12.16 1.81
C ARG A 33 9.85 -11.23 0.79
N VAL A 34 9.76 -9.95 1.14
CA VAL A 34 9.25 -8.92 0.24
C VAL A 34 10.43 -8.28 -0.50
N SER A 35 10.22 -7.92 -1.75
CA SER A 35 11.21 -7.24 -2.60
C SER A 35 10.53 -6.14 -3.41
N LEU A 36 11.25 -5.06 -3.66
CA LEU A 36 10.84 -3.95 -4.51
C LEU A 36 11.81 -3.89 -5.70
N GLY A 37 11.27 -3.98 -6.91
CA GLY A 37 11.99 -3.72 -8.15
C GLY A 37 11.42 -2.49 -8.84
N THR A 38 12.28 -1.66 -9.42
CA THR A 38 11.89 -0.43 -10.12
C THR A 38 12.49 -0.39 -11.52
N VAL A 39 11.72 0.12 -12.48
CA VAL A 39 12.16 0.38 -13.86
C VAL A 39 11.60 1.73 -14.26
N GLY A 40 12.44 2.77 -14.16
CA GLY A 40 11.98 4.15 -14.30
C GLY A 40 10.90 4.49 -13.26
N PRO A 41 9.77 5.09 -13.65
CA PRO A 41 8.68 5.42 -12.70
C PRO A 41 7.86 4.19 -12.28
N PHE A 42 8.02 3.06 -12.96
CA PHE A 42 7.28 1.84 -12.67
C PHE A 42 7.94 1.06 -11.55
N PHE A 43 7.12 0.43 -10.72
CA PHE A 43 7.61 -0.45 -9.67
C PHE A 43 6.78 -1.72 -9.56
N ARG A 44 7.42 -2.73 -8.99
CA ARG A 44 6.86 -4.03 -8.67
C ARG A 44 7.29 -4.40 -7.27
N VAL A 45 6.33 -4.71 -6.42
CA VAL A 45 6.54 -5.33 -5.12
C VAL A 45 6.17 -6.80 -5.23
N THR A 46 7.06 -7.71 -4.84
CA THR A 46 6.79 -9.15 -4.83
C THR A 46 7.02 -9.71 -3.43
N ALA A 47 6.08 -10.53 -2.96
CA ALA A 47 6.18 -11.27 -1.71
C ALA A 47 6.33 -12.76 -2.01
N THR A 48 7.42 -13.34 -1.51
CA THR A 48 7.72 -14.77 -1.61
C THR A 48 7.86 -15.40 -0.23
N ARG A 49 7.79 -16.73 -0.19
CA ARG A 49 8.08 -17.55 0.98
C ARG A 49 8.93 -18.74 0.56
N GLY A 50 9.75 -19.24 1.49
CA GLY A 50 10.72 -20.30 1.22
C GLY A 50 12.11 -19.76 0.90
N GLU A 51 13.06 -20.67 0.74
CA GLU A 51 14.47 -20.38 0.45
C GLU A 51 15.01 -21.38 -0.58
N GLY A 52 16.08 -20.99 -1.27
CA GLY A 52 16.69 -21.84 -2.30
C GLY A 52 15.74 -22.15 -3.45
N GLU A 53 15.60 -23.43 -3.76
CA GLU A 53 14.76 -23.94 -4.87
C GLU A 53 13.27 -23.94 -4.54
N ASP A 54 12.89 -23.86 -3.25
CA ASP A 54 11.50 -23.90 -2.77
C ASP A 54 10.85 -22.51 -2.63
N VAL A 55 11.39 -21.49 -3.31
CA VAL A 55 10.83 -20.13 -3.26
C VAL A 55 9.52 -20.08 -4.04
N VAL A 56 8.43 -19.78 -3.33
CA VAL A 56 7.10 -19.65 -3.90
C VAL A 56 6.63 -18.21 -3.83
N GLU A 57 6.17 -17.67 -4.96
CA GLU A 57 5.50 -16.37 -5.00
C GLU A 57 4.10 -16.46 -4.38
N LEU A 58 3.87 -15.65 -3.35
CA LEU A 58 2.57 -15.55 -2.69
C LEU A 58 1.73 -14.43 -3.29
N GLY A 59 2.37 -13.35 -3.76
CA GLY A 59 1.66 -12.29 -4.44
C GLY A 59 2.56 -11.14 -4.86
N ARG A 60 1.99 -10.25 -5.66
CA ARG A 60 2.67 -9.08 -6.19
C ARG A 60 1.74 -7.87 -6.25
N ALA A 61 2.33 -6.69 -6.17
CA ALA A 61 1.69 -5.42 -6.42
C ALA A 61 2.52 -4.63 -7.43
N GLU A 62 1.87 -3.93 -8.35
CA GLU A 62 2.50 -3.12 -9.38
C GLU A 62 1.93 -1.72 -9.34
N GLY A 63 2.72 -0.75 -9.78
CA GLY A 63 2.26 0.61 -9.90
C GLY A 63 3.28 1.51 -10.58
N VAL A 64 2.96 2.79 -10.59
CA VAL A 64 3.78 3.83 -11.20
C VAL A 64 3.74 5.09 -10.37
N VAL A 65 4.89 5.74 -10.20
CA VAL A 65 5.00 7.08 -9.65
C VAL A 65 4.82 8.07 -10.80
N ARG A 66 3.67 8.75 -10.86
CA ARG A 66 3.38 9.72 -11.92
C ARG A 66 3.70 11.14 -11.47
N PRO A 67 4.50 11.89 -12.23
CA PRO A 67 4.63 13.33 -12.00
C PRO A 67 3.30 14.02 -12.34
N TRP A 68 2.83 14.89 -11.46
CA TRP A 68 1.60 15.67 -11.65
C TRP A 68 1.81 17.12 -11.20
N PRO A 69 1.12 18.11 -11.80
CA PRO A 69 1.12 19.48 -11.29
C PRO A 69 0.60 19.50 -9.83
N GLY A 70 1.47 19.88 -8.89
CA GLY A 70 1.16 19.85 -7.46
C GLY A 70 1.73 18.67 -6.67
N GLY A 71 2.57 17.83 -7.30
CA GLY A 71 3.32 16.76 -6.63
C GLY A 71 3.17 15.41 -7.32
N ALA A 72 4.07 14.47 -7.02
CA ALA A 72 3.97 13.13 -7.56
C ALA A 72 2.74 12.39 -6.98
N VAL A 73 2.16 11.49 -7.78
CA VAL A 73 1.04 10.64 -7.40
C VAL A 73 1.47 9.19 -7.50
N LEU A 74 1.25 8.43 -6.43
CA LEU A 74 1.43 6.98 -6.44
C LEU A 74 0.20 6.33 -7.06
N HIS A 75 0.35 5.76 -8.25
CA HIS A 75 -0.72 5.04 -8.92
C HIS A 75 -0.52 3.54 -8.75
N LEU A 76 -1.45 2.88 -8.06
CA LEU A 76 -1.41 1.46 -7.75
C LEU A 76 -2.23 0.69 -8.78
N ASP A 77 -1.57 0.12 -9.78
CA ASP A 77 -2.18 -0.51 -10.94
C ASP A 77 -2.83 -1.86 -10.60
N SER A 78 -2.03 -2.79 -10.05
CA SER A 78 -2.46 -4.17 -9.87
C SER A 78 -2.00 -4.73 -8.53
N MET A 79 -2.84 -5.56 -7.91
CA MET A 79 -2.45 -6.37 -6.76
C MET A 79 -3.04 -7.78 -6.93
N ARG A 80 -2.17 -8.78 -7.01
CA ARG A 80 -2.54 -10.17 -7.32
C ARG A 80 -1.92 -11.13 -6.33
N MET A 81 -2.74 -12.00 -5.75
CA MET A 81 -2.30 -13.09 -4.88
C MET A 81 -2.33 -14.40 -5.66
N THR A 82 -1.40 -15.30 -5.38
CA THR A 82 -1.36 -16.62 -6.04
C THR A 82 -2.19 -17.63 -5.25
N ARG A 83 -2.46 -18.81 -5.83
CA ARG A 83 -3.12 -19.90 -5.09
C ARG A 83 -2.28 -20.38 -3.90
N ALA A 84 -0.96 -20.20 -3.94
CA ALA A 84 -0.08 -20.57 -2.84
C ALA A 84 -0.38 -19.80 -1.54
N THR A 85 -0.99 -18.61 -1.62
CA THR A 85 -1.43 -17.88 -0.41
C THR A 85 -2.50 -18.65 0.38
N LEU A 86 -3.29 -19.51 -0.26
CA LEU A 86 -4.30 -20.34 0.43
C LEU A 86 -3.66 -21.42 1.31
N GLY A 87 -2.43 -21.84 0.99
CA GLY A 87 -1.66 -22.79 1.78
C GLY A 87 -0.98 -22.18 3.01
N VAL A 88 -1.12 -20.86 3.22
CA VAL A 88 -0.60 -20.17 4.40
C VAL A 88 -1.62 -20.32 5.53
N SER A 89 -1.47 -21.39 6.31
CA SER A 89 -2.38 -21.84 7.37
C SER A 89 -2.69 -20.78 8.43
N ASP A 90 -1.78 -19.83 8.67
CA ASP A 90 -1.90 -18.95 9.84
C ASP A 90 -2.51 -17.57 9.56
N ARG A 91 -2.65 -17.11 8.30
CA ARG A 91 -3.11 -15.73 8.04
C ARG A 91 -3.91 -15.57 6.74
N PRO A 92 -5.08 -14.90 6.77
CA PRO A 92 -5.86 -14.61 5.57
C PRO A 92 -5.10 -13.68 4.60
N LEU A 93 -5.45 -13.77 3.31
CA LEU A 93 -4.99 -12.91 2.19
C LEU A 93 -4.86 -11.41 2.57
N PHE A 94 -5.72 -10.94 3.47
CA PHE A 94 -5.73 -9.58 4.01
C PHE A 94 -4.41 -9.17 4.67
N GLY A 95 -3.74 -10.11 5.34
CA GLY A 95 -2.45 -9.88 5.97
C GLY A 95 -1.32 -9.69 4.96
N LEU A 96 -1.36 -10.39 3.83
CA LEU A 96 -0.35 -10.27 2.78
C LEU A 96 -0.50 -8.96 1.98
N GLY A 97 -1.74 -8.60 1.66
CA GLY A 97 -2.05 -7.36 0.93
C GLY A 97 -1.52 -6.11 1.63
N ILE A 98 -1.57 -6.05 2.97
CA ILE A 98 -1.02 -4.91 3.71
C ILE A 98 0.52 -4.86 3.69
N PHE A 99 1.24 -5.98 3.58
CA PHE A 99 2.70 -5.95 3.43
C PHE A 99 3.12 -5.42 2.05
N LEU A 100 2.48 -5.94 0.99
CA LEU A 100 2.71 -5.45 -0.37
C LEU A 100 2.34 -3.97 -0.50
N GLY A 101 1.17 -3.60 0.04
CA GLY A 101 0.68 -2.23 0.08
C GLY A 101 1.61 -1.30 0.87
N ALA A 102 2.11 -1.72 2.02
CA ALA A 102 3.02 -0.91 2.84
C ALA A 102 4.33 -0.60 2.14
N VAL A 103 4.94 -1.58 1.46
CA VAL A 103 6.15 -1.35 0.66
C VAL A 103 5.86 -0.40 -0.51
N ALA A 104 4.74 -0.59 -1.22
CA ALA A 104 4.34 0.29 -2.32
C ALA A 104 4.09 1.74 -1.86
N VAL A 105 3.36 1.93 -0.76
CA VAL A 105 3.06 3.24 -0.19
C VAL A 105 4.31 3.90 0.36
N ARG A 106 5.19 3.15 1.03
CA ARG A 106 6.47 3.69 1.50
C ARG A 106 7.36 4.11 0.32
N HIS A 107 7.41 3.33 -0.74
CA HIS A 107 8.12 3.71 -1.96
C HIS A 107 7.55 5.00 -2.56
N GLY A 108 6.22 5.16 -2.59
CA GLY A 108 5.58 6.40 -3.01
C GLY A 108 5.96 7.59 -2.13
N TYR A 109 5.95 7.43 -0.81
CA TYR A 109 6.39 8.46 0.14
C TYR A 109 7.83 8.89 -0.12
N ASP A 110 8.74 7.92 -0.25
CA ASP A 110 10.17 8.18 -0.52
C ASP A 110 10.38 8.83 -1.89
N SER A 111 9.44 8.65 -2.82
CA SER A 111 9.43 9.29 -4.14
C SER A 111 8.74 10.66 -4.15
N GLY A 112 8.33 11.19 -3.00
CA GLY A 112 7.69 12.49 -2.86
C GLY A 112 6.21 12.52 -3.23
N CYS A 113 5.53 11.36 -3.24
CA CYS A 113 4.10 11.31 -3.48
C CYS A 113 3.33 11.73 -2.22
N ALA A 114 2.34 12.61 -2.38
CA ALA A 114 1.41 12.98 -1.30
C ALA A 114 0.14 12.11 -1.31
N ARG A 115 -0.26 11.63 -2.50
CA ARG A 115 -1.50 10.89 -2.74
C ARG A 115 -1.21 9.55 -3.39
N ALA A 116 -1.93 8.53 -2.94
CA ALA A 116 -2.03 7.24 -3.60
C ALA A 116 -3.42 7.09 -4.23
N GLU A 117 -3.50 6.50 -5.42
CA GLU A 117 -4.75 6.23 -6.12
C GLU A 117 -4.78 4.80 -6.64
N LEU A 118 -5.98 4.21 -6.63
CA LEU A 118 -6.27 2.88 -7.17
C LEU A 118 -7.66 2.83 -7.80
N LEU A 119 -7.89 1.84 -8.67
CA LEU A 119 -9.22 1.49 -9.15
C LEU A 119 -9.68 0.16 -8.56
N ALA A 120 -10.81 0.18 -7.84
CA ALA A 120 -11.55 -1.03 -7.50
C ALA A 120 -12.38 -1.45 -8.71
N ILE A 121 -11.79 -2.25 -9.62
CA ILE A 121 -12.44 -2.72 -10.85
C ILE A 121 -13.75 -3.46 -10.53
N ASN A 122 -14.77 -3.19 -11.34
CA ASN A 122 -16.08 -3.81 -11.24
C ASN A 122 -16.26 -4.92 -12.30
N ASP A 123 -15.57 -6.04 -12.12
CA ASP A 123 -15.77 -7.23 -12.96
C ASP A 123 -17.12 -7.90 -12.68
N THR A 124 -17.48 -7.98 -11.39
CA THR A 124 -18.79 -8.46 -10.92
C THR A 124 -19.22 -7.69 -9.66
N PRO A 125 -20.52 -7.45 -9.44
CA PRO A 125 -21.00 -6.62 -8.32
C PRO A 125 -20.52 -7.09 -6.94
N LEU A 126 -20.55 -8.40 -6.68
CA LEU A 126 -20.16 -8.98 -5.39
C LEU A 126 -18.66 -8.86 -5.10
N TYR A 127 -17.81 -9.00 -6.11
CA TYR A 127 -16.37 -8.84 -5.94
C TYR A 127 -16.00 -7.37 -5.83
N HIS A 128 -16.65 -6.51 -6.61
CA HIS A 128 -16.47 -5.07 -6.56
C HIS A 128 -16.76 -4.51 -5.16
N GLU A 129 -17.91 -4.86 -4.57
CA GLU A 129 -18.27 -4.42 -3.21
C GLU A 129 -17.25 -4.89 -2.16
N LYS A 130 -16.73 -6.11 -2.30
CA LYS A 130 -15.67 -6.63 -1.42
C LYS A 130 -14.36 -5.85 -1.57
N LEU A 131 -13.96 -5.51 -2.79
CA LEU A 131 -12.76 -4.71 -3.07
C LEU A 131 -12.89 -3.29 -2.51
N VAL A 132 -14.03 -2.63 -2.74
CA VAL A 132 -14.28 -1.29 -2.18
C VAL A 132 -14.21 -1.34 -0.65
N ARG A 133 -14.89 -2.30 0.00
CA ARG A 133 -14.80 -2.49 1.46
C ARG A 133 -13.40 -2.83 1.95
N PHE A 134 -12.61 -3.54 1.16
CA PHE A 134 -11.22 -3.87 1.48
C PHE A 134 -10.35 -2.60 1.48
N TYR A 135 -10.39 -1.83 0.40
CA TYR A 135 -9.60 -0.60 0.25
C TYR A 135 -10.04 0.51 1.22
N THR A 136 -11.34 0.63 1.51
CA THR A 136 -11.84 1.52 2.56
C THR A 136 -11.27 1.16 3.93
N ARG A 137 -11.24 -0.14 4.27
CA ARG A 137 -10.60 -0.61 5.51
C ARG A 137 -9.10 -0.32 5.54
N MET A 138 -8.43 -0.37 4.39
CA MET A 138 -7.02 0.02 4.29
C MET A 138 -6.80 1.53 4.42
N GLY A 139 -7.80 2.37 4.18
CA GLY A 139 -7.72 3.84 4.37
C GLY A 139 -7.95 4.65 3.10
N PHE A 140 -8.26 4.00 1.98
CA PHE A 140 -8.69 4.69 0.77
C PHE A 140 -10.12 5.18 0.90
N LYS A 141 -10.45 6.26 0.20
CA LYS A 141 -11.80 6.83 0.11
C LYS A 141 -12.26 6.77 -1.34
N ALA A 142 -13.50 6.37 -1.56
CA ALA A 142 -14.10 6.45 -2.89
C ALA A 142 -14.19 7.93 -3.30
N VAL A 143 -13.65 8.24 -4.48
CA VAL A 143 -13.64 9.61 -5.03
C VAL A 143 -14.60 9.73 -6.20
N HIS A 144 -14.61 8.72 -7.08
CA HIS A 144 -15.36 8.78 -8.33
C HIS A 144 -15.73 7.38 -8.81
N GLU A 145 -16.95 7.20 -9.30
CA GLU A 145 -17.33 5.98 -10.03
C GLU A 145 -16.99 6.15 -11.51
N VAL A 146 -16.07 5.32 -12.00
CA VAL A 146 -15.69 5.26 -13.41
C VAL A 146 -16.72 4.38 -14.13
N ASP A 147 -17.77 4.99 -14.67
CA ASP A 147 -18.88 4.32 -15.35
C ASP A 147 -18.86 4.50 -16.89
N GLY A 148 -17.93 5.30 -17.41
CA GLY A 148 -17.78 5.59 -18.84
C GLY A 148 -18.73 6.67 -19.37
N SER A 149 -19.42 7.40 -18.51
CA SER A 149 -20.36 8.46 -18.91
C SER A 149 -19.69 9.79 -19.28
N SER A 150 -18.45 10.03 -18.82
CA SER A 150 -17.68 11.23 -19.14
C SER A 150 -16.39 10.95 -19.92
N MET A 151 -15.85 11.96 -20.60
CA MET A 151 -14.53 11.87 -21.26
C MET A 151 -13.40 11.54 -20.28
N ALA A 152 -13.53 11.98 -19.02
CA ALA A 152 -12.59 11.62 -17.96
C ALA A 152 -12.70 10.13 -17.61
N ASP A 153 -13.88 9.53 -17.69
CA ASP A 153 -14.07 8.10 -17.46
C ASP A 153 -13.51 7.26 -18.58
N LEU A 154 -13.59 7.72 -19.84
CA LEU A 154 -12.94 7.04 -20.95
C LEU A 154 -11.40 7.04 -20.80
N ALA A 155 -10.82 8.15 -20.36
CA ALA A 155 -9.39 8.23 -20.06
C ALA A 155 -9.01 7.34 -18.86
N HIS A 156 -9.81 7.32 -17.80
CA HIS A 156 -9.61 6.40 -16.68
C HIS A 156 -9.76 4.93 -17.10
N MET A 157 -10.75 4.60 -17.94
CA MET A 157 -10.92 3.25 -18.48
C MET A 157 -9.73 2.83 -19.36
N LEU A 158 -9.11 3.75 -20.09
CA LEU A 158 -7.88 3.48 -20.85
C LEU A 158 -6.67 3.22 -19.93
N VAL A 159 -6.55 3.96 -18.84
CA VAL A 159 -5.45 3.82 -17.87
C VAL A 159 -5.58 2.54 -17.05
N TRP A 160 -6.80 2.17 -16.66
CA TRP A 160 -7.07 1.07 -15.72
C TRP A 160 -7.68 -0.18 -16.36
N GLY A 161 -8.09 -0.12 -17.62
CA GLY A 161 -8.64 -1.24 -18.38
C GLY A 161 -10.09 -1.62 -18.09
N GLY A 162 -10.84 -0.84 -17.31
CA GLY A 162 -12.23 -1.18 -16.95
C GLY A 162 -13.00 -0.13 -16.17
N ARG A 163 -14.28 -0.43 -15.91
CA ARG A 163 -15.16 0.35 -15.02
C ARG A 163 -14.92 -0.03 -13.56
N GLY A 164 -15.12 0.89 -12.63
CA GLY A 164 -14.88 0.62 -11.21
C GLY A 164 -14.93 1.89 -10.36
N THR A 165 -14.64 1.76 -9.07
CA THR A 165 -14.59 2.91 -8.16
C THR A 165 -13.16 3.37 -8.01
N ARG A 166 -12.87 4.59 -8.46
CA ARG A 166 -11.58 5.24 -8.17
C ARG A 166 -11.54 5.60 -6.71
N MET A 167 -10.45 5.23 -6.05
CA MET A 167 -10.24 5.51 -4.64
C MET A 167 -8.88 6.15 -4.42
N ASP A 168 -8.86 7.15 -3.55
CA ASP A 168 -7.66 7.90 -3.22
C ASP A 168 -7.35 7.83 -1.72
N ALA A 169 -6.10 8.01 -1.36
CA ALA A 169 -5.65 8.15 0.01
C ALA A 169 -4.48 9.15 0.11
N ASN A 170 -4.39 9.83 1.24
CA ASN A 170 -3.16 10.53 1.62
C ASN A 170 -2.12 9.50 2.09
N ILE A 171 -0.89 9.58 1.58
CA ILE A 171 0.14 8.58 1.85
C ILE A 171 0.59 8.58 3.33
N GLU A 172 0.69 9.75 3.95
CA GLU A 172 1.06 9.86 5.36
C GLU A 172 -0.01 9.24 6.27
N ASP A 173 -1.29 9.47 5.97
CA ASP A 173 -2.40 8.85 6.69
C ASP A 173 -2.33 7.31 6.62
N LEU A 174 -1.99 6.76 5.44
CA LEU A 174 -1.79 5.31 5.28
C LEU A 174 -0.60 4.82 6.13
N LEU A 175 0.52 5.53 6.12
CA LEU A 175 1.70 5.17 6.89
C LEU A 175 1.46 5.25 8.40
N ILE A 176 0.69 6.23 8.89
CA ILE A 176 0.28 6.33 10.29
C ILE A 176 -0.62 5.15 10.67
N LYS A 177 -1.64 4.91 9.84
CA LYS A 177 -2.65 3.87 10.07
C LYS A 177 -2.01 2.48 10.12
N TRP A 178 -1.13 2.19 9.16
CA TRP A 178 -0.49 0.88 9.06
C TRP A 178 0.76 0.77 9.93
N GLY A 179 1.37 1.89 10.33
CA GLY A 179 2.58 1.93 11.14
C GLY A 179 2.46 1.16 12.46
N LYS A 180 1.26 1.05 13.03
CA LYS A 180 1.00 0.19 14.21
C LYS A 180 1.43 -1.27 14.01
N ARG A 181 1.45 -1.76 12.78
CA ARG A 181 1.81 -3.14 12.41
C ARG A 181 3.29 -3.32 12.10
N PHE A 182 3.99 -2.25 11.78
CA PHE A 182 5.37 -2.31 11.26
C PHE A 182 6.39 -1.68 12.21
N ARG A 183 5.96 -0.86 13.16
CA ARG A 183 6.87 -0.35 14.19
C ARG A 183 7.43 -1.51 15.00
N SER A 184 8.74 -1.55 15.08
CA SER A 184 9.47 -2.41 16.01
C SER A 184 8.93 -2.14 17.42
N GLN A 185 8.52 -3.21 18.10
CA GLN A 185 8.32 -3.19 19.54
C GLN A 185 9.74 -3.17 20.13
N GLU A 186 10.31 -1.98 20.32
CA GLU A 186 11.42 -1.81 21.26
C GLU A 186 10.88 -1.83 22.69
#